data_AF-A0A818MSX4-F1
#
_entry.id   AF-A0A818MSX4-F1
#
_cell.length_a   1.000
_cell.length_b   1.000
_cell.length_c   1.000
_cell.angle_alpha   90.00
_cell.angle_beta   90.00
_cell.angle_gamma   90.00
#
_symmetry.space_group_name_H-M   'P 1'
#
loop_
_entity.id
_entity.type
_entity.pdbx_description
1 polymer ?
#
loop_
_entity_poly.entity_id
_entity_poly.type
_entity_poly.pdbx_seq_one_letter_code
_entity_poly.pdbx_strand_id
1 'polypeptide(L)'
;MNLTISKTIQENDQLIKANQRIRELEEMVDTLKSMTSRLLDDSSTGVTTTSKAKTKNDIQDDDYFATYNHYDIHKDMLQDKVRTESYLKCIKENVDVFRNKIVLDVGCGTGILSMACIKYGHAKMVIAVDMSDMIYDAMAIAKENNIDESKLVFIHGRIEDVNLPVEKVDITIVEWMGNIMMC
;
A
#
# COMPACT_ATOMS: atom_id res chain seq x y z
N MET A 1 5.84 1.91 -58.17
CA MET A 1 5.98 3.29 -57.67
C MET A 1 4.84 3.72 -56.73
N ASN A 2 3.61 3.19 -56.86
CA ASN A 2 2.47 3.58 -55.98
C ASN A 2 2.43 2.95 -54.57
N LEU A 3 3.07 1.78 -54.35
CA LEU A 3 3.00 1.09 -53.04
C LEU A 3 3.83 1.76 -51.93
N THR A 4 4.95 2.38 -52.28
CA THR A 4 5.83 3.07 -51.32
C THR A 4 5.19 4.37 -50.83
N ILE A 5 4.51 5.09 -51.72
CA ILE A 5 3.84 6.36 -51.42
C ILE A 5 2.67 6.13 -50.44
N SER A 6 1.84 5.10 -50.66
CA SER A 6 0.74 4.79 -49.73
C SER A 6 1.20 4.43 -48.32
N LYS A 7 2.32 3.70 -48.17
CA LYS A 7 2.89 3.37 -46.84
C LYS A 7 3.38 4.61 -46.11
N THR A 8 4.12 5.48 -46.81
CA THR A 8 4.64 6.73 -46.22
C THR A 8 3.50 7.69 -45.82
N ILE A 9 2.42 7.75 -46.60
CA ILE A 9 1.22 8.54 -46.23
C ILE A 9 0.58 7.97 -44.95
N GLN A 10 0.43 6.64 -44.87
CA GLN A 10 -0.19 5.99 -43.72
C GLN A 10 0.66 6.11 -42.44
N GLU A 11 2.00 6.06 -42.56
CA GLU A 11 2.94 6.30 -41.46
C GLU A 11 2.89 7.77 -40.99
N ASN A 12 2.83 8.73 -41.91
CA ASN A 12 2.68 10.15 -41.57
C ASN A 12 1.34 10.44 -40.88
N ASP A 13 0.24 9.82 -41.30
CA ASP A 13 -1.06 9.95 -40.63
C ASP A 13 -1.04 9.40 -39.20
N GLN A 14 -0.30 8.30 -38.97
CA GLN A 14 -0.10 7.76 -37.62
C GLN A 14 0.75 8.68 -36.75
N LEU A 15 1.82 9.26 -37.30
CA LEU A 15 2.67 10.22 -36.60
C LEU A 15 1.90 11.50 -36.23
N ILE A 16 1.03 11.99 -37.11
CA ILE A 16 0.17 13.15 -36.84
C ILE A 16 -0.78 12.85 -35.67
N LYS A 17 -1.43 11.68 -35.67
CA LYS A 17 -2.30 11.25 -34.57
C LYS A 17 -1.56 11.07 -33.25
N ALA A 18 -0.34 10.53 -33.28
CA ALA A 18 0.49 10.38 -32.09
C ALA A 18 0.90 11.74 -31.52
N ASN A 19 1.33 12.68 -32.37
CA ASN A 19 1.69 14.04 -31.96
C ASN A 19 0.50 14.82 -31.41
N GLN A 20 -0.71 14.59 -31.92
CA GLN A 20 -1.93 15.20 -31.41
C GLN A 20 -2.24 14.72 -29.98
N ARG A 21 -2.12 13.40 -29.72
CA ARG A 21 -2.30 12.84 -28.37
C ARG A 21 -1.26 13.33 -27.36
N ILE A 22 -0.02 13.54 -27.80
CA ILE A 22 1.04 14.10 -26.95
C ILE A 22 0.67 15.52 -26.51
N ARG A 23 0.15 16.36 -27.43
CA ARG A 23 -0.30 17.71 -27.09
C ARG A 23 -1.48 17.70 -26.09
N GLU A 24 -2.44 16.80 -26.29
CA GLU A 24 -3.56 16.63 -25.35
C GLU A 24 -3.07 16.22 -23.95
N LEU A 25 -2.03 15.39 -23.86
CA LEU A 25 -1.39 15.01 -22.60
C LEU A 25 -0.63 16.18 -21.95
N GLU A 26 0.07 16.99 -22.74
CA GLU A 26 0.76 18.20 -22.24
C GLU A 26 -0.24 19.21 -21.65
N GLU A 27 -1.38 19.43 -22.31
CA GLU A 27 -2.46 20.30 -21.81
C GLU A 27 -3.10 19.76 -20.52
N MET A 28 -3.29 18.44 -20.40
CA MET A 28 -3.77 17.82 -19.16
C MET A 28 -2.77 17.98 -18.02
N VAL A 29 -1.47 17.83 -18.28
CA VAL A 29 -0.42 18.01 -17.27
C VAL A 29 -0.39 19.46 -16.78
N ASP A 30 -0.52 20.44 -17.65
CA ASP A 30 -0.56 21.85 -17.24
C ASP A 30 -1.84 22.20 -16.48
N THR A 31 -2.97 21.58 -16.85
CA THR A 31 -4.20 21.67 -16.06
C THR A 31 -4.00 21.10 -14.65
N LEU A 32 -3.37 19.93 -14.53
CA LEU A 32 -3.03 19.31 -13.25
C LEU A 32 -2.13 20.22 -12.39
N LYS A 33 -1.07 20.78 -12.99
CA LYS A 33 -0.18 21.72 -12.30
C LYS A 33 -0.92 22.95 -11.79
N SER A 34 -1.88 23.46 -12.57
CA SER A 34 -2.70 24.61 -12.16
C SER A 34 -3.67 24.27 -11.02
N MET A 35 -4.24 23.07 -11.01
CA MET A 35 -5.09 22.58 -9.92
C MET A 35 -4.29 22.39 -8.64
N THR A 36 -3.10 21.79 -8.73
CA THR A 36 -2.19 21.63 -7.59
C THR A 36 -1.73 22.98 -7.03
N SER A 37 -1.42 23.96 -7.88
CA SER A 37 -1.04 25.31 -7.43
C SER A 37 -2.18 26.03 -6.71
N ARG A 38 -3.44 25.85 -7.17
CA ARG A 38 -4.62 26.39 -6.50
C ARG A 38 -4.88 25.75 -5.14
N LEU A 39 -4.65 24.44 -5.01
CA LEU A 39 -4.73 23.74 -3.72
C LEU A 39 -3.69 24.22 -2.72
N LEU A 40 -2.53 24.70 -3.19
CA LEU A 40 -1.51 25.31 -2.35
C LEU A 40 -1.88 26.72 -1.89
N ASP A 41 -2.51 27.54 -2.77
CA ASP A 41 -2.87 28.93 -2.46
C ASP A 41 -4.13 29.08 -1.57
N ASP A 42 -5.09 28.14 -1.62
CA ASP A 42 -6.33 28.18 -0.83
C ASP A 42 -6.11 27.82 0.66
N SER A 43 -4.86 27.57 1.06
CA SER A 43 -4.46 27.38 2.45
C SER A 43 -4.18 28.70 3.21
N SER A 44 -4.41 29.86 2.59
CA SER A 44 -4.07 31.18 3.16
C SER A 44 -5.13 31.81 4.08
N THR A 45 -6.20 31.10 4.47
CA THR A 45 -7.02 31.50 5.64
C THR A 45 -6.95 30.46 6.75
N GLY A 46 -5.98 30.64 7.66
CA GLY A 46 -6.12 30.26 9.06
C GLY A 46 -5.85 28.80 9.41
N VAL A 47 -4.68 28.26 9.05
CA VAL A 47 -4.03 27.23 9.86
C VAL A 47 -2.61 27.69 10.11
N THR A 48 -2.28 27.88 11.39
CA THR A 48 -0.91 28.06 11.87
C THR A 48 -0.06 26.91 11.36
N THR A 49 0.64 27.10 10.24
CA THR A 49 1.74 26.24 9.82
C THR A 49 2.89 26.50 10.79
N THR A 50 2.84 25.84 11.95
CA THR A 50 4.08 25.32 12.51
C THR A 50 4.60 24.30 11.53
N SER A 51 5.32 24.76 10.51
CA SER A 51 6.31 23.95 9.81
C SER A 51 7.36 23.57 10.84
N LYS A 52 7.05 22.51 11.61
CA LYS A 52 8.08 21.77 12.33
C LYS A 52 9.06 21.33 11.25
N ALA A 53 10.26 21.90 11.28
CA ALA A 53 11.36 21.37 10.51
C ALA A 53 11.40 19.85 10.76
N LYS A 54 11.23 19.05 9.69
CA LYS A 54 11.35 17.59 9.80
C LYS A 54 12.65 17.28 10.51
N THR A 55 12.56 16.53 11.59
CA THR A 55 13.75 16.09 12.30
C THR A 55 14.50 15.09 11.43
N LYS A 56 15.80 14.87 11.67
CA LYS A 56 16.57 13.87 10.91
C LYS A 56 15.93 12.48 10.96
N ASN A 57 15.23 12.17 12.05
CA ASN A 57 14.52 10.91 12.21
C ASN A 57 13.33 10.79 11.25
N ASP A 58 12.54 11.86 11.07
CA ASP A 58 11.40 11.85 10.13
C ASP A 58 11.84 11.60 8.68
N ILE A 59 13.04 12.08 8.29
CA ILE A 59 13.59 11.86 6.95
C ILE A 59 14.10 10.42 6.79
N GLN A 60 14.71 9.85 7.83
CA GLN A 60 15.22 8.49 7.83
C GLN A 60 14.09 7.45 7.83
N ASP A 61 12.97 7.75 8.51
CA ASP A 61 11.77 6.93 8.52
C ASP A 61 11.10 6.92 7.13
N ASP A 62 10.99 8.09 6.48
CA ASP A 62 10.46 8.21 5.11
C ASP A 62 11.26 7.33 4.12
N ASP A 63 12.59 7.34 4.22
CA ASP A 63 13.47 6.50 3.38
C ASP A 63 13.28 5.00 3.67
N TYR A 64 13.08 4.62 4.94
CA TYR A 64 12.81 3.23 5.32
C TYR A 64 11.49 2.72 4.72
N PHE A 65 10.39 3.46 4.91
CA PHE A 65 9.09 3.06 4.38
C PHE A 65 9.06 3.02 2.85
N ALA A 66 9.80 3.93 2.19
CA ALA A 66 9.93 3.92 0.75
C ALA A 66 10.51 2.60 0.21
N THR A 67 11.38 1.91 0.97
CA THR A 67 11.90 0.60 0.54
C THR A 67 10.79 -0.46 0.47
N TYR A 68 9.85 -0.44 1.42
CA TYR A 68 8.72 -1.37 1.46
C TYR A 68 7.60 -1.01 0.47
N ASN A 69 7.71 0.08 -0.29
CA ASN A 69 6.85 0.32 -1.45
C ASN A 69 7.24 -0.57 -2.65
N HIS A 70 8.44 -1.15 -2.64
CA HIS A 70 8.90 -2.01 -3.73
C HIS A 70 8.42 -3.46 -3.58
N TYR A 71 7.77 -3.96 -4.63
CA TYR A 71 7.27 -5.34 -4.70
C TYR A 71 8.35 -6.41 -4.49
N ASP A 72 9.60 -6.15 -4.89
CA ASP A 72 10.68 -7.12 -4.80
C ASP A 72 10.96 -7.57 -3.36
N ILE A 73 10.90 -6.65 -2.39
CA ILE A 73 11.11 -6.98 -0.97
C ILE A 73 9.98 -7.88 -0.47
N HIS A 74 8.72 -7.57 -0.82
CA HIS A 74 7.57 -8.40 -0.45
C HIS A 74 7.62 -9.78 -1.10
N LYS A 75 8.09 -9.86 -2.34
CA LYS A 75 8.30 -11.13 -3.03
C LYS A 75 9.36 -11.97 -2.34
N ASP A 76 10.51 -11.39 -1.99
CA ASP A 76 11.57 -12.10 -1.27
C ASP A 76 11.07 -12.60 0.09
N MET A 77 10.34 -11.74 0.83
CA MET A 77 9.70 -12.12 2.08
C MET A 77 8.71 -13.29 1.89
N LEU A 78 7.84 -13.24 0.88
CA LEU A 78 6.85 -14.30 0.60
C LEU A 78 7.49 -15.59 0.10
N GLN A 79 8.65 -15.51 -0.57
CA GLN A 79 9.41 -16.69 -1.03
C GLN A 79 10.17 -17.37 0.10
N ASP A 80 10.43 -16.68 1.22
CA ASP A 80 10.89 -17.32 2.45
C ASP A 80 9.79 -18.21 3.03
N LYS A 81 9.91 -19.50 2.73
CA LYS A 81 8.99 -20.54 3.21
C LYS A 81 9.05 -20.71 4.71
N VAL A 82 10.24 -20.70 5.32
CA VAL A 82 10.37 -20.95 6.76
C VAL A 82 9.68 -19.84 7.53
N ARG A 83 9.90 -18.59 7.12
CA ARG A 83 9.23 -17.42 7.68
C ARG A 83 7.70 -17.55 7.53
N THR A 84 7.22 -17.64 6.30
CA THR A 84 5.78 -17.60 6.00
C THR A 84 5.04 -18.80 6.58
N GLU A 85 5.55 -20.01 6.41
CA GLU A 85 4.91 -21.23 6.91
C GLU A 85 4.89 -21.27 8.45
N SER A 86 5.88 -20.72 9.14
CA SER A 86 5.89 -20.68 10.60
C SER A 86 4.74 -19.84 11.16
N TYR A 87 4.49 -18.65 10.60
CA TYR A 87 3.35 -17.82 10.99
C TYR A 87 2.02 -18.50 10.65
N LEU A 88 1.89 -19.03 9.43
CA LEU A 88 0.66 -19.72 9.01
C LEU A 88 0.37 -20.95 9.87
N LYS A 89 1.40 -21.72 10.23
CA LYS A 89 1.30 -22.87 11.13
C LYS A 89 0.86 -22.44 12.52
N CYS A 90 1.46 -21.38 13.07
CA CYS A 90 1.06 -20.82 14.37
C CYS A 90 -0.45 -20.49 14.42
N ILE A 91 -0.96 -19.79 13.39
CA ILE A 91 -2.39 -19.45 13.30
C ILE A 91 -3.26 -20.72 13.18
N LYS A 92 -2.86 -21.67 12.32
CA LYS A 92 -3.61 -22.91 12.07
C LYS A 92 -3.64 -23.89 13.24
N GLU A 93 -2.58 -23.92 14.05
CA GLU A 93 -2.50 -24.83 15.19
C GLU A 93 -3.15 -24.25 16.45
N ASN A 94 -3.37 -22.92 16.49
CA ASN A 94 -3.93 -22.22 17.64
C ASN A 94 -5.29 -21.57 17.32
N VAL A 95 -6.13 -22.21 16.50
CA VAL A 95 -7.41 -21.63 16.04
C VAL A 95 -8.28 -21.17 17.21
N ASP A 96 -8.32 -21.90 18.31
CA ASP A 96 -9.14 -21.54 19.48
C ASP A 96 -8.70 -20.24 20.16
N VAL A 97 -7.42 -19.84 19.98
CA VAL A 97 -6.90 -18.56 20.45
C VAL A 97 -7.42 -17.42 19.56
N PHE A 98 -7.45 -17.61 18.25
CA PHE A 98 -7.85 -16.58 17.27
C PHE A 98 -9.37 -16.49 17.05
N ARG A 99 -10.10 -17.58 17.29
CA ARG A 99 -11.52 -17.68 16.97
C ARG A 99 -12.32 -16.59 17.68
N ASN A 100 -13.12 -15.87 16.91
CA ASN A 100 -13.96 -14.77 17.38
C ASN A 100 -13.20 -13.62 18.08
N LYS A 101 -11.88 -13.48 17.84
CA LYS A 101 -11.05 -12.41 18.39
C LYS A 101 -10.87 -11.25 17.42
N ILE A 102 -10.56 -10.08 17.98
CA ILE A 102 -10.12 -8.90 17.23
C ILE A 102 -8.60 -8.91 17.21
N VAL A 103 -8.02 -8.96 16.00
CA VAL A 103 -6.57 -9.05 15.79
C VAL A 103 -6.07 -7.75 15.18
N LEU A 104 -4.93 -7.26 15.65
CA LEU A 104 -4.16 -6.18 15.04
C LEU A 104 -2.95 -6.76 14.30
N ASP A 105 -2.80 -6.45 13.02
CA ASP A 105 -1.64 -6.80 12.20
C ASP A 105 -0.85 -5.50 11.92
N VAL A 106 0.32 -5.36 12.54
CA VAL A 106 1.15 -4.15 12.41
C VAL A 106 2.26 -4.40 11.39
N GLY A 107 2.32 -3.56 10.36
CA GLY A 107 3.20 -3.77 9.20
C GLY A 107 2.66 -4.89 8.31
N CYS A 108 1.38 -4.82 7.93
CA CYS A 108 0.72 -5.94 7.27
C CYS A 108 1.29 -6.27 5.88
N GLY A 109 2.00 -5.32 5.25
CA GLY A 109 2.54 -5.42 3.89
C GLY A 109 1.46 -5.87 2.92
N THR A 110 1.67 -7.03 2.30
CA THR A 110 0.72 -7.67 1.37
C THR A 110 -0.57 -8.22 2.01
N GLY A 111 -0.68 -8.18 3.35
CA GLY A 111 -1.85 -8.65 4.09
C GLY A 111 -1.94 -10.18 4.25
N ILE A 112 -0.86 -10.93 3.98
CA ILE A 112 -0.87 -12.40 4.03
C ILE A 112 -1.24 -12.95 5.42
N LEU A 113 -0.71 -12.35 6.49
CA LEU A 113 -0.99 -12.76 7.86
C LEU A 113 -2.41 -12.37 8.27
N SER A 114 -2.82 -11.14 7.93
CA SER A 114 -4.20 -10.68 8.08
C SER A 114 -5.23 -11.62 7.46
N MET A 115 -5.03 -12.02 6.20
CA MET A 115 -5.91 -12.96 5.51
C MET A 115 -5.89 -14.35 6.16
N ALA A 116 -4.75 -14.81 6.66
CA ALA A 116 -4.63 -16.08 7.37
C ALA A 116 -5.40 -16.09 8.71
N CYS A 117 -5.36 -15.00 9.46
CA CYS A 117 -6.14 -14.84 10.69
C CYS A 117 -7.66 -14.96 10.43
N ILE A 118 -8.15 -14.41 9.31
CA ILE A 118 -9.55 -14.58 8.90
C ILE A 118 -9.84 -16.00 8.41
N LYS A 119 -9.06 -16.50 7.44
CA LYS A 119 -9.34 -17.77 6.75
C LYS A 119 -9.13 -19.00 7.62
N TYR A 120 -8.05 -19.02 8.40
CA TYR A 120 -7.64 -20.16 9.22
C TYR A 120 -7.89 -19.95 10.70
N GLY A 121 -7.63 -18.74 11.20
CA GLY A 121 -7.85 -18.40 12.61
C GLY A 121 -9.32 -18.16 12.98
N HIS A 122 -10.20 -17.98 11.99
CA HIS A 122 -11.60 -17.59 12.20
C HIS A 122 -11.74 -16.37 13.12
N ALA A 123 -10.81 -15.42 12.98
CA ALA A 123 -10.88 -14.15 13.70
C ALA A 123 -12.20 -13.43 13.38
N LYS A 124 -12.73 -12.73 14.38
CA LYS A 124 -13.95 -11.92 14.22
C LYS A 124 -13.67 -10.76 13.28
N MET A 125 -12.53 -10.11 13.50
CA MET A 125 -12.09 -8.93 12.77
C MET A 125 -10.57 -8.86 12.83
N VAL A 126 -9.96 -8.39 11.75
CA VAL A 126 -8.54 -8.06 11.67
C VAL A 126 -8.43 -6.60 11.25
N ILE A 127 -7.61 -5.84 11.98
CA ILE A 127 -7.23 -4.46 11.64
C ILE A 127 -5.78 -4.54 11.16
N ALA A 128 -5.57 -4.27 9.88
CA ALA A 128 -4.29 -4.35 9.21
C ALA A 128 -3.75 -2.94 8.99
N VAL A 129 -2.60 -2.62 9.58
CA VAL A 129 -1.99 -1.29 9.52
C VAL A 129 -0.67 -1.39 8.80
N ASP A 130 -0.45 -0.53 7.81
CA ASP A 130 0.85 -0.38 7.15
C ASP A 130 1.02 1.06 6.65
N MET A 131 2.25 1.55 6.66
CA MET A 131 2.63 2.89 6.18
C MET A 131 3.05 2.87 4.70
N SER A 132 3.33 1.70 4.14
CA SER A 132 3.67 1.51 2.73
C SER A 132 2.44 1.55 1.85
N ASP A 133 2.63 2.05 0.61
CA ASP A 133 1.62 2.02 -0.45
C ASP A 133 1.24 0.57 -0.85
N MET A 134 2.03 -0.44 -0.45
CA MET A 134 1.70 -1.86 -0.59
C MET A 134 0.34 -2.22 0.02
N ILE A 135 -0.16 -1.43 0.98
CA ILE A 135 -1.47 -1.66 1.57
C ILE A 135 -2.61 -1.59 0.54
N TYR A 136 -2.46 -0.79 -0.52
CA TYR A 136 -3.46 -0.71 -1.59
C TYR A 136 -3.51 -1.99 -2.42
N ASP A 137 -2.34 -2.59 -2.68
CA ASP A 137 -2.25 -3.92 -3.29
C ASP A 137 -2.81 -4.98 -2.35
N ALA A 138 -2.54 -4.89 -1.04
CA ALA A 138 -3.09 -5.81 -0.05
C ALA A 138 -4.63 -5.80 -0.03
N MET A 139 -5.26 -4.63 -0.17
CA MET A 139 -6.71 -4.50 -0.31
C MET A 139 -7.21 -5.23 -1.57
N ALA A 140 -6.54 -5.04 -2.71
CA ALA A 140 -6.89 -5.72 -3.96
C ALA A 140 -6.74 -7.25 -3.84
N ILE A 141 -5.63 -7.71 -3.26
CA ILE A 141 -5.35 -9.13 -3.00
C ILE A 141 -6.43 -9.74 -2.10
N ALA A 142 -6.81 -9.05 -1.01
CA ALA A 142 -7.85 -9.52 -0.10
C ALA A 142 -9.19 -9.68 -0.80
N LYS A 143 -9.54 -8.73 -1.67
CA LYS A 143 -10.76 -8.77 -2.48
C LYS A 143 -10.75 -9.94 -3.47
N GLU A 144 -9.66 -10.14 -4.20
CA GLU A 144 -9.50 -11.29 -5.10
C GLU A 144 -9.57 -12.63 -4.35
N ASN A 145 -9.13 -12.64 -3.09
CA ASN A 145 -9.19 -13.79 -2.20
C ASN A 145 -10.56 -14.03 -1.55
N ASN A 146 -11.58 -13.24 -1.92
CA ASN A 146 -12.95 -13.29 -1.38
C ASN A 146 -13.00 -13.12 0.14
N ILE A 147 -12.14 -12.28 0.69
CA ILE A 147 -12.23 -11.88 2.10
C ILE A 147 -13.38 -10.90 2.27
N ASP A 148 -14.19 -11.11 3.30
CA ASP A 148 -15.28 -10.21 3.68
C ASP A 148 -14.71 -8.87 4.18
N GLU A 149 -15.04 -7.79 3.48
CA GLU A 149 -14.62 -6.41 3.80
C GLU A 149 -15.05 -5.98 5.21
N SER A 150 -16.11 -6.57 5.78
CA SER A 150 -16.54 -6.30 7.16
C SER A 150 -15.63 -6.92 8.22
N LYS A 151 -14.78 -7.88 7.83
CA LYS A 151 -13.89 -8.61 8.74
C LYS A 151 -12.43 -8.19 8.64
N LEU A 152 -11.99 -7.61 7.53
CA LEU A 152 -10.61 -7.15 7.35
C LEU A 152 -10.59 -5.67 6.99
N VAL A 153 -10.14 -4.85 7.94
CA VAL A 153 -10.06 -3.40 7.79
C VAL A 153 -8.60 -3.00 7.61
N PHE A 154 -8.30 -2.34 6.51
CA PHE A 154 -6.98 -1.80 6.21
C PHE A 154 -6.90 -0.32 6.60
N ILE A 155 -5.80 0.08 7.24
CA ILE A 155 -5.54 1.48 7.64
C ILE A 155 -4.14 1.84 7.14
N HIS A 156 -4.06 2.81 6.23
CA HIS A 156 -2.80 3.34 5.74
C HIS A 156 -2.26 4.38 6.72
N GLY A 157 -1.09 4.13 7.29
CA GLY A 157 -0.41 5.05 8.22
C GLY A 157 0.51 4.35 9.21
N ARG A 158 1.25 5.15 9.98
CA ARG A 158 2.08 4.67 11.09
C ARG A 158 1.20 4.21 12.25
N ILE A 159 1.55 3.08 12.88
CA ILE A 159 0.75 2.52 13.98
C ILE A 159 0.61 3.48 15.16
N GLU A 160 1.60 4.35 15.36
CA GLU A 160 1.66 5.36 16.41
C GLU A 160 0.71 6.54 16.17
N ASP A 161 0.34 6.80 14.91
CA ASP A 161 -0.47 7.96 14.52
C ASP A 161 -1.92 7.61 14.17
N VAL A 162 -2.21 6.34 13.88
CA VAL A 162 -3.54 5.92 13.45
C VAL A 162 -4.49 5.70 14.63
N ASN A 163 -5.74 6.12 14.45
CA ASN A 163 -6.81 5.79 15.37
C ASN A 163 -7.43 4.45 14.99
N LEU A 164 -7.29 3.46 15.87
CA LEU A 164 -7.96 2.17 15.70
C LEU A 164 -9.47 2.32 15.90
N PRO A 165 -10.31 1.58 15.15
CA PRO A 165 -11.77 1.62 15.28
C PRO A 165 -12.29 0.97 16.59
N VAL A 166 -11.40 0.46 17.42
CA VAL A 166 -11.69 -0.23 18.68
C VAL A 166 -10.74 0.26 19.78
N GLU A 167 -11.21 0.28 21.03
CA GLU A 167 -10.39 0.67 22.17
C GLU A 167 -9.29 -0.36 22.49
N LYS A 168 -9.60 -1.65 22.30
CA LYS A 168 -8.69 -2.76 22.60
C LYS A 168 -8.79 -3.86 21.56
N VAL A 169 -7.67 -4.52 21.34
CA VAL A 169 -7.55 -5.73 20.53
C VAL A 169 -7.22 -6.91 21.43
N ASP A 170 -7.61 -8.12 21.04
CA ASP A 170 -7.32 -9.34 21.80
C ASP A 170 -5.91 -9.86 21.50
N ILE A 171 -5.46 -9.71 20.25
CA ILE A 171 -4.21 -10.28 19.74
C ILE A 171 -3.53 -9.23 18.86
N THR A 172 -2.20 -9.17 18.95
CA THR A 172 -1.36 -8.44 17.99
C THR A 172 -0.44 -9.42 17.30
N ILE A 173 -0.44 -9.40 15.96
CA ILE A 173 0.49 -10.15 15.12
C ILE A 173 1.40 -9.15 14.42
N VAL A 174 2.69 -9.47 14.41
CA VAL A 174 3.72 -8.61 13.81
C VAL A 174 4.80 -9.47 13.21
N GLU A 175 5.29 -9.04 12.05
CA GLU A 175 6.54 -9.51 11.47
C GLU A 175 7.45 -8.30 11.36
N TRP A 176 8.27 -8.09 12.39
CA TRP A 176 9.16 -6.93 12.52
C TRP A 176 10.65 -7.32 12.42
N MET A 177 10.95 -8.59 12.16
CA MET A 177 12.29 -9.13 12.36
C MET A 177 13.19 -8.69 11.19
N GLY A 178 14.03 -7.68 11.43
CA GLY A 178 15.05 -7.23 10.49
C GLY A 178 16.23 -8.19 10.35
N ASN A 179 17.11 -7.91 9.39
CA ASN A 179 18.35 -8.65 9.21
C ASN A 179 19.21 -8.60 10.49
N ILE A 180 19.67 -9.76 10.98
CA ILE A 180 20.47 -9.90 12.22
C ILE A 180 19.70 -9.50 13.50
N MET A 181 18.36 -9.48 13.49
CA MET A 181 17.44 -9.35 14.64
C MET A 181 17.56 -8.06 15.50
N MET A 182 18.71 -7.38 15.53
CA MET A 182 18.99 -6.00 15.98
C MET A 182 20.53 -5.79 16.02
N CYS A 183 21.09 -5.03 15.09
CA CYS A 183 22.39 -4.36 15.24
C CYS A 183 22.22 -2.87 14.95
#